data_AF-A0A0N1ATU5-F1
#
_entry.id   AF-A0A0N1ATU5-F1
#
_cell.length_a   1.000
_cell.length_b   1.000
_cell.length_c   1.000
_cell.angle_alpha   90.00
_cell.angle_beta   90.00
_cell.angle_gamma   90.00
#
_symmetry.space_group_name_H-M   'P 1'
#
loop_
_entity.id
_entity.type
_entity.pdbx_description
1 polymer ?
#
loop_
_entity_poly.entity_id
_entity_poly.type
_entity_poly.pdbx_seq_one_letter_code
_entity_poly.pdbx_strand_id
1 'polypeptide(L)'
;MTLKEQLTRARTALRDDEFEGRSLFEELLDQYPNARSDLLRERSLGYAEAGAFDKAFADRRDVADADMSSIADLYFAGEYAMQAGSLDQAAPYFERCIARSLNEKSAYYLGSARLLAALCRSRMGDKTKALAMLDEVPADVSVMWLDGFDDEVTKATVLKELRR
;
A
#
# COMPACT_ATOMS: atom_id res chain seq x y z
N MET A 1 28.46 3.93 12.75
CA MET A 1 27.15 3.28 12.56
C MET A 1 26.85 3.33 11.07
N THR A 2 26.50 2.20 10.46
CA THR A 2 26.14 2.09 9.05
C THR A 2 24.70 2.55 8.81
N LEU A 3 24.33 2.88 7.56
CA LEU A 3 22.95 3.25 7.21
C LEU A 3 21.94 2.15 7.62
N LYS A 4 22.32 0.89 7.44
CA LYS A 4 21.48 -0.26 7.86
C LYS A 4 21.22 -0.27 9.37
N GLU A 5 22.24 0.03 10.18
CA GLU A 5 22.12 0.11 11.64
C GLU A 5 21.24 1.31 12.04
N GLN A 6 21.41 2.46 11.39
CA GLN A 6 20.57 3.64 11.62
C GLN A 6 19.10 3.37 11.28
N LEU A 7 18.83 2.74 10.14
CA LEU A 7 17.47 2.37 9.73
C LEU A 7 16.82 1.38 10.67
N THR A 8 17.58 0.39 11.15
CA THR A 8 17.10 -0.56 12.14
C THR A 8 16.71 0.16 13.43
N ARG A 9 17.57 1.07 13.92
CA ARG A 9 17.28 1.88 15.10
C ARG A 9 16.03 2.75 14.90
N ALA A 10 15.92 3.45 13.78
CA ALA A 10 14.81 4.35 13.50
C ALA A 10 13.47 3.60 13.42
N ARG A 11 13.42 2.42 12.80
CA ARG A 11 12.21 1.58 12.74
C ARG A 11 11.81 1.02 14.10
N THR A 12 12.77 0.53 14.89
CA THR A 12 12.47 0.08 16.27
C THR A 12 11.90 1.23 17.08
N ALA A 13 12.54 2.41 17.01
CA ALA A 13 12.06 3.59 17.71
C ALA A 13 10.64 4.00 17.27
N LEU A 14 10.29 3.94 15.97
CA LEU A 14 8.91 4.25 15.52
C LEU A 14 7.83 3.42 16.21
N ARG A 15 8.14 2.17 16.58
CA ARG A 15 7.21 1.28 17.29
C ARG A 15 7.12 1.58 18.79
N ASP A 16 8.23 1.98 19.40
CA ASP A 16 8.35 2.17 20.84
C ASP A 16 8.04 3.63 21.28
N ASP A 17 8.57 4.60 20.54
CA ASP A 17 8.37 6.05 20.67
C ASP A 17 8.36 6.70 19.29
N GLU A 18 7.15 6.97 18.78
CA GLU A 18 6.95 7.53 17.44
C GLU A 18 7.72 8.84 17.23
N PHE A 19 7.84 9.68 18.27
CA PHE A 19 8.53 10.97 18.16
C PHE A 19 10.03 10.77 17.97
N GLU A 20 10.65 9.87 18.74
CA GLU A 20 12.07 9.52 18.55
C GLU A 20 12.27 8.91 17.17
N GLY A 21 11.48 7.91 16.79
CA GLY A 21 11.60 7.22 15.50
C GLY A 21 11.48 8.18 14.32
N ARG A 22 10.49 9.09 14.36
CA ARG A 22 10.31 10.12 13.35
C ARG A 22 11.51 11.06 13.29
N SER A 23 12.02 11.52 14.43
CA SER A 23 13.19 12.42 14.50
C SER A 23 14.43 11.77 13.87
N LEU A 24 14.67 10.48 14.15
CA LEU A 24 15.78 9.73 13.54
C LEU A 24 15.63 9.61 12.02
N PHE A 25 14.41 9.42 11.50
CA PHE A 25 14.20 9.41 10.06
C PHE A 25 14.36 10.80 9.43
N GLU A 26 13.99 11.87 10.11
CA GLU A 26 14.24 13.26 9.66
C GLU A 26 15.76 13.51 9.54
N GLU A 27 16.55 13.11 10.53
CA GLU A 27 18.02 13.18 10.47
C GLU A 27 18.59 12.38 9.28
N LEU A 28 18.06 11.18 9.01
CA LEU A 28 18.48 10.37 7.87
C LEU A 28 18.14 11.02 6.53
N LEU A 29 16.97 11.65 6.41
CA LEU A 29 16.54 12.35 5.20
C LEU A 29 17.44 13.56 4.92
N ASP A 30 17.85 14.27 5.97
CA ASP A 30 18.80 15.39 5.86
C ASP A 30 20.21 14.91 5.50
N GLN A 31 20.66 13.79 6.07
CA GLN A 31 21.99 13.22 5.82
C GLN A 31 22.11 12.59 4.42
N TYR A 32 21.02 11.99 3.92
CA TYR A 32 21.01 11.22 2.66
C TYR A 32 19.88 11.66 1.72
N PRO A 33 19.88 12.91 1.23
CA PRO A 33 18.79 13.44 0.40
C PRO A 33 18.60 12.67 -0.92
N ASN A 34 19.68 12.09 -1.47
CA ASN A 34 19.60 11.27 -2.69
C ASN A 34 18.95 9.89 -2.46
N ALA A 35 18.86 9.44 -1.21
CA ALA A 35 18.18 8.20 -0.82
C ALA A 35 16.74 8.45 -0.35
N ARG A 36 16.19 9.65 -0.59
CA ARG A 36 14.90 10.07 -0.04
C ARG A 36 13.78 9.05 -0.24
N SER A 37 13.61 8.53 -1.45
CA SER A 37 12.54 7.55 -1.72
C SER A 37 12.74 6.25 -0.94
N ASP A 38 13.97 5.77 -0.80
CA ASP A 38 14.25 4.56 -0.01
C ASP A 38 13.99 4.79 1.48
N LEU A 39 14.40 5.95 2.00
CA LEU A 39 14.13 6.33 3.39
C LEU A 39 12.63 6.48 3.66
N LEU A 40 11.86 7.07 2.74
CA LEU A 40 10.41 7.15 2.84
C LEU A 40 9.75 5.76 2.82
N ARG A 41 10.23 4.83 1.99
CA ARG A 41 9.72 3.44 1.98
C ARG A 41 9.96 2.75 3.31
N GLU A 42 11.14 2.92 3.91
CA GLU A 42 11.49 2.35 5.22
C GLU A 42 10.70 2.98 6.36
N ARG A 43 10.50 4.30 6.34
CA ARG A 43 9.68 5.00 7.35
C ARG A 43 8.22 4.59 7.25
N SER A 44 7.69 4.54 6.03
CA SER A 44 6.35 4.06 5.76
C SER A 44 6.11 2.65 6.30
N LEU A 45 7.06 1.73 6.07
CA LEU A 45 6.99 0.38 6.60
C LEU A 45 6.94 0.39 8.14
N GLY A 46 7.80 1.19 8.79
CA GLY A 46 7.77 1.33 10.25
C GLY A 46 6.44 1.87 10.78
N TYR A 47 5.84 2.84 10.09
CA TYR A 47 4.50 3.33 10.44
C TYR A 47 3.43 2.24 10.25
N ALA A 48 3.48 1.46 9.18
CA ALA A 48 2.55 0.35 8.95
C ALA A 48 2.67 -0.74 10.02
N GLU A 49 3.90 -1.12 10.40
CA GLU A 49 4.15 -2.07 11.50
C GLU A 49 3.65 -1.58 12.86
N ALA A 50 3.56 -0.26 13.04
CA ALA A 50 2.97 0.39 14.22
C ALA A 50 1.45 0.60 14.11
N GLY A 51 0.82 0.18 12.99
CA GLY A 51 -0.61 0.39 12.72
C GLY A 51 -0.99 1.84 12.35
N ALA A 52 0.00 2.72 12.15
CA ALA A 52 -0.20 4.13 11.80
C ALA A 52 -0.36 4.31 10.28
N PHE A 53 -1.38 3.68 9.70
CA PHE A 53 -1.58 3.58 8.25
C PHE A 53 -1.71 4.94 7.54
N ASP A 54 -2.28 5.95 8.19
CA ASP A 54 -2.41 7.30 7.63
C ASP A 54 -1.04 7.91 7.32
N LYS A 55 -0.07 7.69 8.23
CA LYS A 55 1.31 8.16 8.10
C LYS A 55 2.10 7.29 7.13
N ALA A 56 1.89 5.97 7.18
CA ALA A 56 2.47 5.04 6.21
C ALA A 56 2.05 5.40 4.77
N PHE A 57 0.77 5.73 4.58
CA PHE A 57 0.22 6.18 3.32
C PHE A 57 0.81 7.53 2.89
N ALA A 58 0.94 8.51 3.79
CA ALA A 58 1.54 9.80 3.46
C ALA A 58 2.94 9.66 2.82
N ASP A 59 3.79 8.81 3.40
CA ASP A 59 5.12 8.52 2.85
C ASP A 59 5.06 7.76 1.52
N ARG A 60 4.17 6.77 1.39
CA ARG A 60 4.03 6.00 0.13
C ARG A 60 3.46 6.82 -0.98
N ARG A 61 2.53 7.73 -0.71
CA ARG A 61 2.00 8.69 -1.67
C ARG A 61 3.13 9.50 -2.28
N ASP A 62 3.97 10.09 -1.43
CA ASP A 62 5.10 10.91 -1.90
C ASP A 62 6.04 10.11 -2.80
N VAL A 63 6.28 8.83 -2.51
CA VAL A 63 7.09 7.94 -3.37
C VAL A 63 6.35 7.52 -4.65
N ALA A 64 5.06 7.18 -4.55
CA ALA A 64 4.23 6.68 -5.64
C ALA A 64 3.91 7.76 -6.68
N ASP A 65 3.84 9.01 -6.25
CA ASP A 65 3.55 10.18 -7.11
C ASP A 65 4.81 10.77 -7.75
N ALA A 66 6.00 10.30 -7.39
CA ALA A 66 7.24 10.63 -8.09
C ALA A 66 7.33 9.90 -9.46
N ASP A 67 7.97 10.53 -10.44
CA ASP A 67 8.10 10.03 -11.83
C ASP A 67 8.70 8.62 -11.93
N MET A 68 9.56 8.24 -10.99
CA MET A 68 10.26 6.95 -10.95
C MET A 68 9.65 5.94 -9.95
N SER A 69 8.37 6.08 -9.59
CA SER A 69 7.71 5.08 -8.74
C SER A 69 7.71 3.70 -9.37
N SER A 70 7.74 2.64 -8.54
CA SER A 70 7.64 1.25 -8.98
C SER A 70 6.21 0.72 -8.86
N ILE A 71 5.93 -0.46 -9.44
CA ILE A 71 4.66 -1.18 -9.21
C ILE A 71 4.42 -1.40 -7.71
N ALA A 72 5.48 -1.74 -6.95
CA ALA A 72 5.38 -1.95 -5.50
C ALA A 72 4.99 -0.66 -4.76
N ASP A 73 5.52 0.50 -5.16
CA ASP A 73 5.17 1.78 -4.53
C ASP A 73 3.68 2.12 -4.72
N LEU A 74 3.15 1.87 -5.92
CA LEU A 74 1.72 2.03 -6.21
C LEU A 74 0.88 1.05 -5.39
N TYR A 75 1.30 -0.21 -5.32
CA TYR A 75 0.60 -1.23 -4.55
C TYR A 75 0.52 -0.87 -3.05
N PHE A 76 1.66 -0.54 -2.42
CA PHE A 76 1.70 -0.19 -0.99
C PHE A 76 1.01 1.14 -0.68
N ALA A 77 1.02 2.12 -1.60
CA ALA A 77 0.21 3.33 -1.43
C ALA A 77 -1.29 3.00 -1.37
N GLY A 78 -1.78 2.14 -2.28
CA GLY A 78 -3.17 1.70 -2.26
C GLY A 78 -3.51 0.89 -1.00
N GLU A 79 -2.62 -0.02 -0.61
CA GLU A 79 -2.80 -0.86 0.58
C GLU A 79 -2.90 -0.04 1.87
N TYR A 80 -1.97 0.89 2.11
CA TYR A 80 -1.99 1.69 3.33
C TYR A 80 -3.12 2.72 3.32
N ALA A 81 -3.49 3.28 2.17
CA ALA A 81 -4.69 4.11 2.06
C ALA A 81 -5.96 3.34 2.43
N MET A 82 -6.06 2.08 1.99
CA MET A 82 -7.18 1.20 2.29
C MET A 82 -7.25 0.84 3.77
N GLN A 83 -6.12 0.51 4.40
CA GLN A 83 -6.04 0.23 5.84
C GLN A 83 -6.26 1.48 6.70
N ALA A 84 -5.94 2.68 6.18
CA ALA A 84 -6.33 3.96 6.77
C ALA A 84 -7.82 4.33 6.53
N GLY A 85 -8.62 3.43 5.92
CA GLY A 85 -10.04 3.65 5.66
C GLY A 85 -10.36 4.59 4.49
N SER A 86 -9.36 5.04 3.75
CA SER A 86 -9.47 6.03 2.66
C SER A 86 -9.62 5.33 1.30
N LEU A 87 -10.79 4.70 1.08
CA LEU A 87 -11.05 3.90 -0.14
C LEU A 87 -11.00 4.72 -1.45
N ASP A 88 -11.41 5.99 -1.38
CA ASP A 88 -11.36 6.95 -2.48
C ASP A 88 -9.92 7.27 -2.91
N GLN A 89 -8.99 7.27 -1.95
CA GLN A 89 -7.57 7.44 -2.20
C GLN A 89 -6.90 6.12 -2.62
N ALA A 90 -7.33 4.99 -2.06
CA ALA A 90 -6.74 3.68 -2.35
C ALA A 90 -6.96 3.23 -3.81
N ALA A 91 -8.20 3.34 -4.31
CA ALA A 91 -8.56 2.80 -5.62
C ALA A 91 -7.70 3.34 -6.79
N PRO A 92 -7.42 4.66 -6.89
CA PRO A 92 -6.52 5.20 -7.90
C PRO A 92 -5.11 4.59 -7.90
N TYR A 93 -4.53 4.30 -6.73
CA TYR A 93 -3.20 3.68 -6.65
C TYR A 93 -3.20 2.25 -7.14
N PHE A 94 -4.21 1.45 -6.79
CA PHE A 94 -4.37 0.12 -7.35
C PHE A 94 -4.62 0.14 -8.85
N GLU A 95 -5.43 1.07 -9.36
CA GLU A 95 -5.66 1.23 -10.81
C GLU A 95 -4.36 1.56 -11.56
N ARG A 96 -3.52 2.45 -11.01
CA ARG A 96 -2.19 2.73 -11.56
C ARG A 96 -1.26 1.53 -11.46
N CYS A 97 -1.30 0.78 -10.36
CA CYS A 97 -0.54 -0.47 -10.18
C CYS A 97 -0.91 -1.48 -11.27
N ILE A 98 -2.20 -1.70 -11.52
CA ILE A 98 -2.72 -2.59 -12.58
C ILE A 98 -2.23 -2.14 -13.95
N ALA A 99 -2.39 -0.86 -14.29
CA ALA A 99 -1.97 -0.33 -15.59
C ALA A 99 -0.46 -0.53 -15.83
N ARG A 100 0.35 -0.27 -14.80
CA ARG A 100 1.81 -0.44 -14.88
C ARG A 100 2.22 -1.91 -14.96
N SER A 101 1.60 -2.77 -14.15
CA SER A 101 1.78 -4.23 -14.22
C SER A 101 1.48 -4.79 -15.62
N LEU A 102 0.42 -4.32 -16.27
CA LEU A 102 0.08 -4.73 -17.64
C LEU A 102 1.12 -4.24 -18.66
N ASN A 103 1.52 -2.97 -18.56
CA ASN A 103 2.53 -2.39 -19.45
C ASN A 103 3.89 -3.11 -19.33
N GLU A 104 4.32 -3.39 -18.11
CA GLU A 104 5.59 -4.06 -17.81
C GLU A 104 5.50 -5.60 -17.86
N LYS A 105 4.30 -6.16 -18.13
CA LYS A 105 4.01 -7.60 -18.15
C LYS A 105 4.41 -8.31 -16.84
N SER A 106 4.23 -7.63 -15.71
CA SER A 106 4.51 -8.14 -14.37
C SER A 106 3.25 -8.64 -13.69
N ALA A 107 3.23 -9.91 -13.31
CA ALA A 107 2.07 -10.54 -12.66
C ALA A 107 2.07 -10.42 -11.13
N TYR A 108 3.20 -10.05 -10.50
CA TYR A 108 3.41 -10.19 -9.05
C TYR A 108 2.33 -9.49 -8.21
N TYR A 109 2.02 -8.22 -8.50
CA TYR A 109 0.97 -7.46 -7.81
C TYR A 109 -0.35 -7.38 -8.58
N LEU A 110 -0.42 -7.92 -9.80
CA LEU A 110 -1.55 -7.66 -10.70
C LEU A 110 -2.87 -8.23 -10.16
N GLY A 111 -2.84 -9.48 -9.69
CA GLY A 111 -4.02 -10.15 -9.15
C GLY A 111 -4.54 -9.47 -7.89
N SER A 112 -3.66 -9.24 -6.91
CA SER A 112 -4.01 -8.58 -5.65
C SER A 112 -4.47 -7.14 -5.86
N ALA A 113 -3.79 -6.36 -6.71
CA ALA A 113 -4.21 -4.99 -7.03
C ALA A 113 -5.61 -4.95 -7.66
N ARG A 114 -5.92 -5.85 -8.61
CA ARG A 114 -7.29 -5.97 -9.18
C ARG A 114 -8.33 -6.30 -8.11
N LEU A 115 -8.02 -7.26 -7.24
CA LEU A 115 -8.92 -7.70 -6.19
C LEU A 115 -9.22 -6.57 -5.19
N LEU A 116 -8.19 -5.85 -4.74
CA LEU A 116 -8.32 -4.75 -3.80
C LEU A 116 -8.97 -3.51 -4.44
N ALA A 117 -8.66 -3.20 -5.70
CA ALA A 117 -9.36 -2.16 -6.45
C ALA A 117 -10.86 -2.48 -6.58
N ALA A 118 -11.21 -3.73 -6.89
CA ALA A 118 -12.60 -4.17 -6.97
C ALA A 118 -13.33 -4.03 -5.63
N LEU A 119 -12.67 -4.40 -4.53
CA LEU A 119 -13.21 -4.24 -3.18
C LEU A 119 -13.44 -2.77 -2.83
N CYS A 120 -12.49 -1.88 -3.13
CA CYS A 120 -12.67 -0.44 -2.96
C CYS A 120 -13.87 0.07 -3.77
N ARG A 121 -13.96 -0.27 -5.06
CA ARG A 121 -15.07 0.14 -5.94
C ARG A 121 -16.42 -0.39 -5.46
N SER A 122 -16.47 -1.65 -5.01
CA SER A 122 -17.66 -2.26 -4.42
C SER A 122 -18.18 -1.46 -3.23
N ARG A 123 -17.29 -1.16 -2.26
CA ARG A 123 -17.62 -0.39 -1.05
C ARG A 123 -17.97 1.07 -1.32
N MET A 124 -17.45 1.64 -2.40
CA MET A 124 -17.84 2.96 -2.91
C MET A 124 -19.17 2.95 -3.70
N GLY A 125 -19.79 1.78 -3.91
CA GLY A 125 -21.05 1.64 -4.65
C GLY A 125 -20.91 1.50 -6.16
N ASP A 126 -19.69 1.49 -6.71
CA ASP A 126 -19.42 1.32 -8.14
C ASP A 126 -19.35 -0.17 -8.50
N LYS A 127 -20.52 -0.82 -8.47
CA LYS A 127 -20.66 -2.27 -8.70
C LYS A 127 -20.20 -2.68 -10.11
N THR A 128 -20.41 -1.84 -11.12
CA THR A 128 -20.04 -2.13 -12.51
C THR A 128 -18.53 -2.22 -12.67
N LYS A 129 -17.78 -1.24 -12.16
CA LYS A 129 -16.31 -1.25 -12.25
C LYS A 129 -15.72 -2.38 -11.40
N ALA A 130 -16.30 -2.64 -10.22
CA ALA A 130 -15.89 -3.75 -9.36
C ALA A 130 -16.00 -5.11 -10.08
N LEU A 131 -17.14 -5.38 -10.73
CA LEU A 131 -17.34 -6.63 -11.47
C LEU A 131 -16.34 -6.80 -12.63
N ALA A 132 -16.12 -5.75 -13.42
CA ALA A 132 -15.16 -5.78 -14.52
C ALA A 132 -13.73 -6.09 -14.04
N MET A 133 -13.32 -5.52 -12.90
CA MET A 133 -12.02 -5.83 -12.30
C MET A 133 -11.93 -7.28 -11.81
N LEU A 134 -12.99 -7.81 -11.20
CA LEU A 134 -13.03 -9.19 -10.70
C LEU A 134 -12.99 -10.23 -11.80
N ASP A 135 -13.54 -9.96 -12.98
CA ASP A 135 -13.50 -10.90 -14.13
C ASP A 135 -12.06 -11.27 -14.50
N GLU A 136 -11.12 -10.35 -14.33
CA GLU A 136 -9.70 -10.54 -14.60
C GLU A 136 -8.87 -11.00 -13.39
N VAL A 137 -9.51 -11.27 -12.23
CA VAL A 137 -8.85 -11.84 -11.04
C VAL A 137 -8.86 -13.38 -11.14
N PRO A 138 -7.68 -14.03 -11.17
CA PRO A 138 -7.57 -15.48 -11.06
C PRO A 138 -8.19 -16.02 -9.77
N ALA A 139 -8.71 -17.25 -9.80
CA ALA A 139 -9.49 -17.81 -8.69
C ALA A 139 -8.65 -18.11 -7.43
N ASP A 140 -7.35 -18.29 -7.59
CA ASP A 140 -6.37 -18.59 -6.55
C ASP A 140 -5.78 -17.33 -5.88
N VAL A 141 -6.15 -16.14 -6.35
CA VAL A 141 -5.71 -14.88 -5.72
C VAL A 141 -6.51 -14.63 -4.45
N SER A 142 -5.78 -14.48 -3.35
CA SER A 142 -6.31 -14.00 -2.08
C SER A 142 -5.36 -13.04 -1.37
N VAL A 143 -5.93 -12.25 -0.46
CA VAL A 143 -5.21 -11.29 0.38
C VAL A 143 -5.61 -11.53 1.84
N MET A 144 -4.64 -11.83 2.70
CA MET A 144 -4.85 -12.17 4.12
C MET A 144 -4.11 -11.25 5.10
N TRP A 145 -3.39 -10.25 4.61
CA TRP A 145 -2.46 -9.42 5.40
C TRP A 145 -2.97 -8.00 5.65
N LEU A 146 -4.24 -7.72 5.39
CA LEU A 146 -4.82 -6.40 5.66
C LEU A 146 -5.32 -6.33 7.10
N ASP A 147 -4.78 -5.40 7.88
CA ASP A 147 -5.30 -5.14 9.21
C ASP A 147 -6.70 -4.51 9.11
N GLY A 148 -7.59 -4.89 10.03
CA GLY A 148 -9.00 -4.45 10.03
C GLY A 148 -9.92 -5.18 9.06
N PHE A 149 -9.43 -6.24 8.40
CA PHE A 149 -10.25 -7.16 7.60
C PHE A 149 -10.30 -8.52 8.31
N ASP A 150 -11.47 -8.84 8.87
CA ASP A 150 -11.66 -10.06 9.68
C ASP A 150 -11.53 -11.37 8.87
N ASP A 151 -11.70 -11.29 7.54
CA ASP A 151 -11.71 -12.43 6.63
C ASP A 151 -10.72 -12.24 5.47
N GLU A 152 -10.22 -13.37 4.96
CA GLU A 152 -9.47 -13.44 3.71
C GLU A 152 -10.25 -12.77 2.56
N VAL A 153 -9.63 -11.78 1.91
CA VAL A 153 -10.20 -11.15 0.72
C VAL A 153 -9.93 -12.05 -0.47
N THR A 154 -11.00 -12.60 -1.04
CA THR A 154 -11.02 -13.40 -2.27
C THR A 154 -12.03 -12.85 -3.26
N LYS A 155 -11.92 -13.23 -4.54
CA LYS A 155 -12.96 -12.93 -5.55
C LYS A 155 -14.36 -13.31 -5.08
N ALA A 156 -14.52 -14.45 -4.41
CA ALA A 156 -15.80 -14.92 -3.91
C ALA A 156 -16.37 -14.01 -2.80
N THR A 157 -15.52 -13.54 -1.88
CA THR A 157 -15.95 -12.63 -0.80
C THR A 157 -16.40 -11.28 -1.35
N VAL A 158 -15.68 -10.70 -2.32
CA VAL A 158 -16.08 -9.43 -2.95
C VAL A 158 -17.38 -9.59 -3.75
N LEU A 159 -17.55 -10.71 -4.48
CA LEU A 159 -18.83 -11.01 -5.17
C LEU A 159 -20.01 -11.14 -4.20
N LYS A 160 -19.79 -11.67 -2.99
CA LYS A 160 -20.81 -11.77 -1.96
C LYS A 160 -21.18 -10.39 -1.41
N GLU A 161 -20.21 -9.49 -1.21
CA GLU A 161 -20.47 -8.10 -0.82
C GLU A 161 -21.30 -7.36 -1.87
N LEU A 162 -20.98 -7.51 -3.16
CA LEU A 162 -21.70 -6.85 -4.27
C LEU A 162 -23.19 -7.23 -4.37
N ARG A 163 -23.57 -8.40 -3.85
CA ARG A 163 -24.95 -8.92 -3.86
C ARG A 163 -25.80 -8.45 -2.68
N ARG A 164 -25.17 -7.86 -1.66
CA ARG A 164 -25.87 -7.18 -0.57
C ARG A 164 -26.37 -5.81 -1.04
#